data_AF-A0A1F4QE55-F1
#
_entry.id   AF-A0A1F4QE55-F1
#
_cell.length_a   1.000
_cell.length_b   1.000
_cell.length_c   1.000
_cell.angle_alpha   90.00
_cell.angle_beta   90.00
_cell.angle_gamma   90.00
#
_symmetry.space_group_name_H-M   'P 1'
#
loop_
_entity.id
_entity.type
_entity.pdbx_description
1 polymer ?
#
loop_
_entity_poly.entity_id
_entity_poly.type
_entity_poly.pdbx_seq_one_letter_code
_entity_poly.pdbx_strand_id
1 'polypeptide(L)'
;MKTSRAPIREALGQLAREGLVIKEPNRGARVVELTEETVREVASLRGLLEGFAASLAADRLNGSQFAALDAIVKGMDRAAQQGEYARLVELDYQFHDFICRCSGHRTLYETWSAISGKVRLYLSTTNLMYRNLKAVVRGHGEIVAALRSRDAVRANRVMQEHLGEMLNDFVAKLTRTRRRARRTGDSVTLRESRRARRLAVARLGPA
;
A
#
# COMPACT_ATOMS: atom_id res chain seq x y z
N MET A 1 10.40 -4.18 -31.80
CA MET A 1 9.67 -2.89 -31.73
C MET A 1 10.66 -1.77 -31.44
N LYS A 2 10.81 -0.79 -32.35
CA LYS A 2 11.57 0.44 -32.09
C LYS A 2 10.63 1.47 -31.46
N THR A 3 10.57 1.54 -30.13
CA THR A 3 9.88 2.63 -29.43
C THR A 3 10.78 3.86 -29.45
N SER A 4 10.28 5.02 -29.89
CA SER A 4 11.06 6.26 -29.92
C SER A 4 11.42 6.72 -28.49
N ARG A 5 12.51 7.48 -28.31
CA ARG A 5 13.03 7.86 -26.98
C ARG A 5 12.14 8.83 -26.22
N ALA A 6 11.27 9.58 -26.91
CA ALA A 6 10.38 10.57 -26.33
C ALA A 6 9.30 9.96 -25.40
N PRO A 7 8.48 8.97 -25.84
CA PRO A 7 7.47 8.34 -24.99
C PRO A 7 8.07 7.59 -23.79
N ILE A 8 9.25 6.98 -23.94
CA ILE A 8 9.95 6.35 -22.81
C ILE A 8 10.39 7.39 -21.77
N ARG A 9 10.92 8.54 -22.21
CA ARG A 9 11.35 9.63 -21.30
C ARG A 9 10.16 10.24 -20.56
N GLU A 10 9.02 10.36 -21.22
CA GLU A 10 7.77 10.84 -20.62
C GLU A 10 7.24 9.85 -19.59
N ALA A 11 7.16 8.56 -19.92
CA ALA A 11 6.78 7.49 -19.00
C ALA A 11 7.73 7.43 -17.78
N LEU A 12 9.05 7.51 -17.98
CA LEU A 12 10.02 7.59 -16.88
C LEU A 12 9.89 8.89 -16.07
N GLY A 13 9.44 9.98 -16.69
CA GLY A 13 9.12 11.23 -16.01
C GLY A 13 7.89 11.09 -15.11
N GLN A 14 6.86 10.41 -15.59
CA GLN A 14 5.66 10.12 -14.82
C GLN A 14 5.97 9.18 -13.65
N LEU A 15 6.66 8.06 -13.89
CA LEU A 15 7.09 7.14 -12.84
C LEU A 15 8.00 7.82 -11.80
N ALA A 16 8.81 8.80 -12.21
CA ALA A 16 9.64 9.57 -11.29
C ALA A 16 8.81 10.51 -10.41
N ARG A 17 7.79 11.16 -10.98
CA ARG A 17 6.83 11.98 -10.23
C ARG A 17 6.01 11.15 -9.25
N GLU A 18 5.67 9.92 -9.62
CA GLU A 18 4.97 8.95 -8.75
C GLU A 18 5.91 8.30 -7.70
N GLY A 19 7.21 8.64 -7.71
CA GLY A 19 8.18 8.11 -6.77
C GLY A 19 8.50 6.62 -6.97
N LEU A 20 8.22 6.07 -8.16
CA LEU A 20 8.46 4.68 -8.52
C LEU A 20 9.84 4.47 -9.13
N VAL A 21 10.43 5.51 -9.72
CA VAL A 21 11.81 5.50 -10.22
C VAL A 21 12.58 6.74 -9.77
N ILE A 22 13.88 6.59 -9.58
CA ILE A 22 14.83 7.68 -9.36
C ILE A 22 15.56 7.91 -10.67
N LYS A 23 15.46 9.12 -11.21
CA LYS A 23 16.25 9.52 -12.38
C LYS A 23 17.68 9.77 -11.94
N GLU A 24 18.63 9.14 -12.63
CA GLU A 24 20.05 9.37 -12.43
C GLU A 24 20.61 10.17 -13.62
N PRO A 25 21.22 11.34 -13.38
CA PRO A 25 21.85 12.13 -14.43
C PRO A 25 22.79 11.25 -15.26
N ASN A 26 22.63 11.26 -16.59
CA ASN A 26 23.43 10.49 -17.55
C ASN A 26 23.38 8.95 -17.42
N ARG A 27 22.56 8.38 -16.54
CA ARG A 27 22.47 6.92 -16.33
C ARG A 27 21.06 6.33 -16.49
N GLY A 28 20.07 7.16 -16.82
CA GLY A 28 18.69 6.72 -17.04
C GLY A 28 17.84 6.82 -15.77
N ALA A 29 17.11 5.75 -15.42
CA ALA A 29 16.26 5.71 -14.23
C ALA A 29 16.35 4.34 -13.54
N ARG A 30 16.35 4.31 -12.21
CA ARG A 30 16.30 3.08 -11.42
C ARG A 30 14.99 2.96 -10.66
N VAL A 31 14.43 1.76 -10.57
CA VAL A 31 13.24 1.49 -9.74
C VAL A 31 13.59 1.70 -8.27
N VAL A 32 12.74 2.42 -7.55
CA VAL A 32 12.89 2.64 -6.10
C VAL A 32 12.98 1.29 -5.39
N GLU A 33 13.98 1.16 -4.53
CA GLU A 33 14.11 0.00 -3.64
C GLU A 33 13.31 0.28 -2.38
N LEU A 34 12.44 -0.66 -2.01
CA LEU A 34 11.70 -0.56 -0.76
C LEU A 34 12.59 -1.08 0.37
N THR A 35 13.34 -0.18 1.01
CA THR A 35 14.13 -0.49 2.20
C THR A 35 13.23 -0.54 3.43
N GLU A 36 13.70 -1.12 4.54
CA GLU A 36 12.97 -1.09 5.81
C GLU A 36 12.67 0.35 6.26
N GLU A 37 13.61 1.25 6.04
CA GLU A 37 13.47 2.68 6.33
C GLU A 37 12.34 3.29 5.50
N THR A 38 12.34 3.08 4.18
CA THR A 38 11.26 3.57 3.31
C THR A 38 9.89 3.00 3.70
N VAL A 39 9.82 1.73 4.15
CA VAL A 39 8.58 1.15 4.66
C VAL A 39 8.09 1.91 5.90
N ARG A 40 8.98 2.21 6.84
CA ARG A 40 8.65 2.96 8.06
C ARG A 40 8.21 4.38 7.76
N GLU A 41 8.90 5.08 6.87
CA GLU A 41 8.55 6.43 6.43
C GLU A 41 7.17 6.48 5.75
N VAL A 42 6.89 5.54 4.85
CA VAL A 42 5.59 5.48 4.18
C VAL A 42 4.51 5.13 5.21
N ALA A 43 4.72 4.12 6.06
CA ALA A 43 3.74 3.73 7.06
C ALA A 43 3.40 4.84 8.07
N SER A 44 4.39 5.62 8.53
CA SER A 44 4.15 6.71 9.47
C SER A 44 3.35 7.84 8.82
N LEU A 45 3.68 8.22 7.58
CA LEU A 45 2.95 9.25 6.85
C LEU A 45 1.53 8.78 6.50
N ARG A 46 1.37 7.51 6.12
CA ARG A 46 0.07 6.86 5.93
C ARG A 46 -0.79 6.97 7.20
N GLY A 47 -0.25 6.61 8.36
CA GLY A 47 -0.97 6.71 9.65
C GLY A 47 -1.48 8.11 9.96
N LEU A 48 -0.67 9.14 9.71
CA LEU A 48 -1.07 10.53 9.92
C LEU A 48 -2.14 10.99 8.91
N LEU A 49 -1.93 10.76 7.62
CA LEU A 49 -2.82 11.22 6.57
C LEU A 49 -4.15 10.47 6.58
N GLU A 50 -4.11 9.14 6.63
CA GLU A 50 -5.30 8.31 6.54
C GLU A 50 -6.11 8.34 7.83
N GLY A 51 -5.45 8.43 8.99
CA GLY A 51 -6.13 8.61 10.28
C GLY A 51 -6.91 9.92 10.32
N PHE A 52 -6.29 11.03 9.90
CA PHE A 52 -6.98 12.31 9.81
C PHE A 52 -8.05 12.32 8.71
N ALA A 53 -7.81 11.65 7.58
CA ALA A 53 -8.84 11.48 6.56
C ALA A 53 -10.06 10.71 7.08
N ALA A 54 -9.83 9.64 7.84
CA ALA A 54 -10.89 8.83 8.44
C ALA A 54 -11.72 9.66 9.44
N SER A 55 -11.08 10.49 10.27
CA SER A 55 -11.81 11.36 11.19
C SER A 55 -12.72 12.34 10.46
N LEU A 56 -12.24 12.95 9.37
CA LEU A 56 -13.04 13.88 8.57
C LEU A 56 -14.13 13.16 7.76
N ALA A 57 -13.82 11.98 7.23
CA ALA A 57 -14.76 11.19 6.44
C ALA A 57 -15.91 10.62 7.29
N ALA A 58 -15.66 10.36 8.58
CA ALA A 58 -16.65 9.81 9.50
C ALA A 58 -17.96 10.61 9.48
N ASP A 59 -17.92 11.94 9.46
CA ASP A 59 -19.13 12.79 9.45
C ASP A 59 -19.69 13.08 8.05
N ARG A 60 -18.94 12.73 7.01
CA ARG A 60 -19.26 13.12 5.61
C ARG A 60 -19.80 11.99 4.77
N LEU A 61 -19.41 10.75 5.07
CA LEU A 61 -19.80 9.59 4.29
C LEU A 61 -21.33 9.43 4.25
N ASN A 62 -21.90 9.16 3.09
CA ASN A 62 -23.33 8.88 2.93
C ASN A 62 -23.58 7.39 2.65
N GLY A 63 -24.86 7.01 2.54
CA GLY A 63 -25.25 5.61 2.35
C GLY A 63 -24.63 4.95 1.13
N SER A 64 -24.55 5.65 -0.01
CA SER A 64 -23.96 5.09 -1.24
C SER A 64 -22.45 4.95 -1.14
N GLN A 65 -21.77 5.89 -0.45
CA GLN A 65 -20.33 5.80 -0.20
C GLN A 65 -19.99 4.67 0.78
N PHE A 66 -20.82 4.43 1.80
CA PHE A 66 -20.68 3.26 2.66
C PHE A 66 -20.89 1.95 1.90
N ALA A 67 -21.89 1.89 1.01
CA ALA A 67 -22.10 0.72 0.15
C ALA A 67 -20.89 0.45 -0.77
N ALA A 68 -20.24 1.50 -1.27
CA ALA A 68 -19.01 1.37 -2.05
C ALA A 68 -17.84 0.81 -1.21
N LEU A 69 -17.65 1.29 0.02
CA LEU A 69 -16.65 0.73 0.95
C LEU A 69 -16.93 -0.75 1.26
N ASP A 70 -18.18 -1.11 1.54
CA ASP A 70 -18.57 -2.50 1.79
C ASP A 70 -18.30 -3.39 0.57
N ALA A 71 -18.54 -2.88 -0.64
CA ALA A 71 -18.24 -3.60 -1.88
C ALA A 71 -16.73 -3.82 -2.08
N ILE A 72 -15.90 -2.82 -1.76
CA ILE A 72 -14.44 -2.96 -1.79
C ILE A 72 -14.00 -4.04 -0.79
N VAL A 73 -14.45 -3.99 0.47
CA VAL A 73 -14.09 -4.98 1.50
C VAL A 73 -14.54 -6.40 1.11
N LYS A 74 -15.74 -6.56 0.55
CA LYS A 74 -16.20 -7.86 0.01
C LYS A 74 -15.33 -8.34 -1.15
N GLY A 75 -14.88 -7.43 -2.01
CA GLY A 75 -13.91 -7.75 -3.07
C GLY A 75 -12.58 -8.23 -2.48
N MET A 76 -12.10 -7.59 -1.42
CA MET A 76 -10.86 -7.98 -0.75
C MET A 76 -10.97 -9.38 -0.15
N ASP A 77 -12.10 -9.71 0.48
CA ASP A 77 -12.36 -11.05 1.02
C ASP A 77 -12.31 -12.12 -0.08
N ARG A 78 -12.98 -11.89 -1.22
CA ARG A 78 -12.95 -12.81 -2.37
C ARG A 78 -11.53 -12.99 -2.91
N ALA A 79 -10.81 -11.90 -3.16
CA ALA A 79 -9.44 -11.95 -3.65
C ALA A 79 -8.51 -12.68 -2.67
N ALA A 80 -8.70 -12.47 -1.36
CA ALA A 80 -7.94 -13.17 -0.32
C ALA A 80 -8.24 -14.68 -0.30
N GLN A 81 -9.50 -15.09 -0.47
CA GLN A 81 -9.90 -16.51 -0.53
C GLN A 81 -9.37 -17.21 -1.78
N GLN A 82 -9.34 -16.50 -2.91
CA GLN A 82 -8.87 -17.03 -4.19
C GLN A 82 -7.34 -16.93 -4.37
N GLY A 83 -6.63 -16.28 -3.44
CA GLY A 83 -5.18 -16.07 -3.53
C GLY A 83 -4.77 -15.06 -4.61
N GLU A 84 -5.68 -14.17 -5.01
CA GLU A 84 -5.45 -13.13 -6.01
C GLU A 84 -4.72 -11.92 -5.42
N TYR A 85 -3.43 -12.09 -5.13
CA TYR A 85 -2.62 -11.07 -4.44
C TYR A 85 -2.62 -9.70 -5.13
N ALA A 86 -2.47 -9.67 -6.46
CA ALA A 86 -2.47 -8.42 -7.21
C ALA A 86 -3.80 -7.69 -7.08
N ARG A 87 -4.92 -8.44 -7.14
CA ARG A 87 -6.25 -7.88 -6.97
C ARG A 87 -6.47 -7.36 -5.55
N LEU A 88 -5.99 -8.08 -4.55
CA LEU A 88 -6.05 -7.64 -3.16
C LEU A 88 -5.29 -6.34 -2.92
N VAL A 89 -4.07 -6.20 -3.47
CA VAL A 89 -3.28 -4.96 -3.38
C VAL A 89 -4.01 -3.77 -4.00
N GLU A 90 -4.65 -3.98 -5.16
CA GLU A 90 -5.41 -2.92 -5.82
C GLU A 90 -6.63 -2.50 -4.99
N LEU A 91 -7.37 -3.46 -4.43
CA LEU A 91 -8.54 -3.18 -3.61
C LEU A 91 -8.19 -2.51 -2.27
N ASP A 92 -7.07 -2.92 -1.65
CA ASP A 92 -6.49 -2.31 -0.45
C ASP A 92 -6.15 -0.83 -0.72
N TYR A 93 -5.43 -0.54 -1.81
CA TYR A 93 -5.18 0.84 -2.22
C TYR A 93 -6.49 1.61 -2.45
N GLN A 94 -7.44 1.03 -3.20
CA GLN A 94 -8.72 1.68 -3.51
C GLN A 94 -9.52 2.02 -2.25
N PHE A 95 -9.47 1.17 -1.23
CA PHE A 95 -10.13 1.42 0.05
C PHE A 95 -9.59 2.68 0.73
N HIS A 96 -8.28 2.75 0.90
CA HIS A 96 -7.62 3.88 1.56
C HIS A 96 -7.73 5.18 0.76
N ASP A 97 -7.54 5.10 -0.56
CA ASP A 97 -7.74 6.22 -1.49
C ASP A 97 -9.17 6.78 -1.42
N PHE A 98 -10.16 5.90 -1.36
CA PHE A 98 -11.57 6.29 -1.24
C PHE A 98 -11.83 7.09 0.04
N ILE A 99 -11.30 6.65 1.19
CA ILE A 99 -11.44 7.36 2.47
C ILE A 99 -10.76 8.73 2.39
N CYS A 100 -9.52 8.79 1.88
CA CYS A 100 -8.79 10.05 1.65
C CYS A 100 -9.59 11.02 0.79
N ARG A 101 -10.22 10.55 -0.28
CA ARG A 101 -11.09 11.38 -1.14
C ARG A 101 -12.37 11.83 -0.43
N CYS A 102 -13.01 10.94 0.31
CA CYS A 102 -14.25 11.23 1.05
C CYS A 102 -14.05 12.17 2.25
N SER A 103 -12.82 12.35 2.73
CA SER A 103 -12.48 13.35 3.76
C SER A 103 -12.89 14.78 3.37
N GLY A 104 -12.98 15.08 2.07
CA GLY A 104 -13.25 16.44 1.56
C GLY A 104 -12.09 17.42 1.79
N HIS A 105 -10.93 16.95 2.26
CA HIS A 105 -9.78 17.79 2.54
C HIS A 105 -8.81 17.81 1.35
N ARG A 106 -8.89 18.86 0.54
CA ARG A 106 -8.13 18.97 -0.72
C ARG A 106 -6.61 18.78 -0.54
N THR A 107 -5.98 19.54 0.36
CA THR A 107 -4.51 19.46 0.57
C THR A 107 -4.04 18.09 1.03
N LEU A 108 -4.81 17.42 1.90
CA LEU A 108 -4.56 16.04 2.32
C LEU A 108 -4.61 15.10 1.12
N TYR A 109 -5.66 15.20 0.30
CA TYR A 109 -5.81 14.31 -0.84
C TYR A 109 -4.73 14.54 -1.92
N GLU A 110 -4.32 15.79 -2.15
CA GLU A 110 -3.18 16.12 -3.02
C GLU A 110 -1.88 15.50 -2.48
N THR A 111 -1.65 15.58 -1.16
CA THR A 111 -0.48 14.97 -0.50
C THR A 111 -0.50 13.45 -0.60
N TRP A 112 -1.65 12.82 -0.33
CA TRP A 112 -1.88 11.38 -0.53
C TRP A 112 -1.59 10.96 -1.98
N SER A 113 -2.14 11.69 -2.94
CA SER A 113 -1.99 11.41 -4.37
C SER A 113 -0.52 11.47 -4.79
N ALA A 114 0.25 12.44 -4.26
CA ALA A 114 1.67 12.59 -4.54
C ALA A 114 2.52 11.40 -4.05
N ILE A 115 2.08 10.67 -3.02
CA ILE A 115 2.78 9.49 -2.50
C ILE A 115 2.16 8.16 -2.97
N SER A 116 1.10 8.18 -3.77
CA SER A 116 0.33 7.00 -4.18
C SER A 116 1.18 5.88 -4.77
N GLY A 117 2.18 6.19 -5.59
CA GLY A 117 3.11 5.19 -6.14
C GLY A 117 3.93 4.48 -5.06
N LYS A 118 4.44 5.23 -4.07
CA LYS A 118 5.13 4.65 -2.90
C LYS A 118 4.20 3.80 -2.04
N VAL A 119 2.93 4.21 -1.88
CA VAL A 119 1.92 3.43 -1.16
C VAL A 119 1.61 2.12 -1.89
N ARG A 120 1.44 2.15 -3.21
CA ARG A 120 1.23 0.93 -4.02
C ARG A 120 2.42 -0.02 -3.95
N LEU A 121 3.65 0.51 -3.99
CA LEU A 121 4.87 -0.28 -3.80
C LEU A 121 4.96 -0.87 -2.38
N TYR A 122 4.60 -0.09 -1.35
CA TYR A 122 4.46 -0.53 0.03
C TYR A 122 3.50 -1.72 0.11
N LEU A 123 2.25 -1.56 -0.34
CA LEU A 123 1.20 -2.58 -0.30
C LEU A 123 1.61 -3.84 -1.07
N SER A 124 2.22 -3.69 -2.25
CA SER A 124 2.72 -4.81 -3.04
C SER A 124 3.76 -5.63 -2.28
N THR A 125 4.57 -4.98 -1.44
CA THR A 125 5.62 -5.66 -0.68
C THR A 125 5.11 -6.24 0.63
N THR A 126 4.31 -5.47 1.38
CA THR A 126 3.74 -5.91 2.65
C THR A 126 2.67 -6.98 2.47
N ASN A 127 1.83 -6.89 1.44
CA ASN A 127 0.74 -7.85 1.22
C ASN A 127 1.23 -9.24 0.81
N LEU A 128 2.32 -9.30 0.02
CA LEU A 128 3.02 -10.55 -0.27
C LEU A 128 3.66 -11.18 0.99
N MET A 129 3.90 -10.36 2.01
CA MET A 129 4.48 -10.79 3.27
C MET A 129 3.43 -11.22 4.30
N TYR A 130 2.13 -10.98 4.10
CA TYR A 130 1.12 -11.48 5.04
C TYR A 130 0.93 -12.99 4.97
N ARG A 131 0.94 -13.63 6.14
CA ARG A 131 0.55 -15.04 6.29
C ARG A 131 -0.96 -15.20 6.39
N ASN A 132 -1.67 -14.15 6.82
CA ASN A 132 -3.09 -14.21 7.13
C ASN A 132 -3.85 -13.07 6.43
N LEU A 133 -4.22 -13.29 5.17
CA LEU A 133 -4.99 -12.31 4.40
C LEU A 133 -6.37 -12.03 5.03
N LYS A 134 -6.94 -12.97 5.79
CA LYS A 134 -8.20 -12.76 6.51
C LYS A 134 -8.08 -11.70 7.60
N ALA A 135 -6.92 -11.59 8.25
CA ALA A 135 -6.69 -10.55 9.25
C ALA A 135 -6.67 -9.15 8.62
N VAL A 136 -6.09 -9.02 7.41
CA VAL A 136 -6.10 -7.78 6.63
C VAL A 136 -7.53 -7.34 6.34
N VAL A 137 -8.34 -8.25 5.78
CA VAL A 137 -9.75 -8.00 5.46
C VAL A 137 -10.57 -7.61 6.70
N ARG A 138 -10.32 -8.28 7.84
CA ARG A 138 -10.99 -7.97 9.11
C ARG A 138 -10.71 -6.53 9.55
N GLY A 139 -9.46 -6.09 9.52
CA GLY A 139 -9.09 -4.72 9.90
C GLY A 139 -9.78 -3.65 9.04
N HIS A 140 -9.98 -3.92 7.74
CA HIS A 140 -10.74 -3.03 6.87
C HIS A 140 -12.23 -2.95 7.26
N GLY A 141 -12.82 -4.07 7.66
CA GLY A 141 -14.19 -4.09 8.22
C GLY A 141 -14.32 -3.31 9.52
N GLU A 142 -13.31 -3.37 10.40
CA GLU A 142 -13.27 -2.59 11.65
C GLU A 142 -13.19 -1.08 11.38
N ILE A 143 -12.43 -0.66 10.36
CA ILE A 143 -12.40 0.74 9.91
C ILE A 143 -13.78 1.19 9.42
N VAL A 144 -14.46 0.38 8.59
CA VAL A 144 -15.82 0.72 8.12
C VAL A 144 -16.78 0.86 9.31
N ALA A 145 -16.69 -0.04 10.30
CA ALA A 145 -17.50 0.05 11.52
C ALA A 145 -17.16 1.29 12.37
N ALA A 146 -15.91 1.76 12.36
CA ALA A 146 -15.48 3.01 12.98
C ALA A 146 -16.04 4.25 12.27
N LEU A 147 -16.01 4.27 10.94
CA LEU A 147 -16.59 5.35 10.15
C LEU A 147 -18.12 5.43 10.33
N ARG A 148 -18.80 4.27 10.38
CA ARG A 148 -20.26 4.20 10.58
C ARG A 148 -20.71 4.72 11.95
N SER A 149 -19.86 4.66 12.97
CA SER A 149 -20.23 5.21 14.28
C SER A 149 -20.19 6.73 14.36
N ARG A 150 -19.78 7.43 13.28
CA ARG A 150 -19.68 8.90 13.24
C ARG A 150 -18.84 9.47 14.39
N ASP A 151 -17.83 8.71 14.81
CA ASP A 151 -16.91 9.10 15.88
C ASP A 151 -15.56 9.34 15.24
N ALA A 152 -15.23 10.62 15.05
CA ALA A 152 -14.01 11.07 14.42
C ALA A 152 -12.75 10.58 15.15
N VAL A 153 -12.77 10.53 16.49
CA VAL A 153 -11.64 10.08 17.31
C VAL A 153 -11.45 8.58 17.15
N ARG A 154 -12.54 7.81 17.20
CA ARG A 154 -12.51 6.36 16.97
C ARG A 154 -12.06 6.02 15.56
N ALA A 155 -12.55 6.73 14.54
CA ALA A 155 -12.18 6.50 13.15
C ALA A 155 -10.68 6.73 12.91
N ASN A 156 -10.11 7.81 13.46
CA ASN A 156 -8.67 8.07 13.42
C ASN A 156 -7.88 6.92 14.08
N ARG A 157 -8.24 6.61 15.33
CA ARG A 157 -7.53 5.60 16.13
C ARG A 157 -7.53 4.23 15.44
N VAL A 158 -8.68 3.75 14.99
CA VAL A 158 -8.80 2.43 14.34
C VAL A 158 -8.00 2.38 13.03
N MET A 159 -8.00 3.46 12.24
CA MET A 159 -7.16 3.54 11.04
C MET A 159 -5.67 3.47 11.37
N GLN A 160 -5.22 4.23 12.39
CA GLN A 160 -3.82 4.21 12.81
C GLN A 160 -3.38 2.86 13.37
N GLU A 161 -4.22 2.24 14.19
CA GLU A 161 -3.99 0.89 14.73
C GLU A 161 -3.85 -0.13 13.61
N HIS A 162 -4.78 -0.12 12.64
CA HIS A 162 -4.73 -0.99 11.47
C HIS A 162 -3.39 -0.86 10.72
N LEU A 163 -2.96 0.37 10.42
CA LEU A 163 -1.71 0.61 9.70
C LEU A 163 -0.47 0.24 10.53
N GLY A 164 -0.53 0.47 11.84
CA GLY A 164 0.54 0.12 12.79
C GLY A 164 0.73 -1.39 12.93
N GLU A 165 -0.36 -2.15 13.04
CA GLU A 165 -0.34 -3.62 13.04
C GLU A 165 0.32 -4.16 11.77
N MET A 166 -0.05 -3.60 10.61
CA MET A 166 0.47 -3.98 9.30
C MET A 166 1.98 -3.74 9.19
N LEU A 167 2.49 -2.64 9.75
CA LEU A 167 3.92 -2.34 9.84
C LEU A 167 4.64 -3.30 10.79
N ASN A 168 4.07 -3.56 11.98
CA ASN A 168 4.66 -4.45 12.97
C ASN A 168 4.83 -5.88 12.44
N ASP A 169 3.81 -6.38 11.74
CA ASP A 169 3.84 -7.68 11.08
C ASP A 169 4.95 -7.77 10.03
N PHE A 170 5.10 -6.72 9.21
CA PHE A 170 6.16 -6.65 8.20
C PHE A 170 7.55 -6.67 8.86
N VAL A 171 7.80 -5.81 9.86
CA VAL A 171 9.07 -5.71 10.57
C VAL A 171 9.43 -7.04 11.26
N ALA A 172 8.46 -7.67 11.93
CA ALA A 172 8.65 -8.96 12.58
C ALA A 172 9.07 -10.04 11.57
N LYS A 173 8.46 -10.05 10.38
CA LYS A 173 8.80 -11.00 9.31
C LYS A 173 10.17 -10.72 8.70
N LEU A 174 10.49 -9.46 8.42
CA LEU A 174 11.81 -9.07 7.91
C LEU A 174 12.93 -9.51 8.87
N THR A 175 12.72 -9.29 10.17
CA THR A 175 13.66 -9.69 11.24
C THR A 175 13.87 -11.20 11.28
N ARG A 176 12.79 -11.99 11.23
CA ARG A 176 12.87 -13.47 11.18
C ARG A 176 13.62 -13.96 9.95
N THR A 177 13.40 -13.31 8.81
CA THR A 177 14.00 -13.70 7.54
C THR A 177 15.50 -13.40 7.51
N ARG A 178 15.91 -12.21 7.97
CA ARG A 178 17.32 -11.86 8.22
C ARG A 178 18.02 -12.84 9.19
N ARG A 179 17.35 -13.22 10.29
CA ARG A 179 17.89 -14.22 11.25
C ARG A 179 18.09 -15.58 10.59
N ARG A 180 17.12 -16.05 9.81
CA ARG A 180 17.21 -17.34 9.11
C ARG A 180 18.43 -17.37 8.19
N ALA A 181 18.64 -16.33 7.40
CA ALA A 181 19.69 -16.40 6.40
C ALA A 181 21.08 -15.94 6.89
N ARG A 182 21.17 -15.24 8.03
CA ARG A 182 22.41 -15.23 8.85
C ARG A 182 22.81 -16.63 9.32
N ARG A 183 21.84 -17.50 9.65
CA ARG A 183 22.13 -18.90 10.06
C ARG A 183 22.50 -19.81 8.88
N THR A 184 22.07 -19.50 7.66
CA THR A 184 22.36 -20.30 6.46
C THR A 184 23.50 -19.74 5.60
N GLY A 185 24.13 -18.63 5.99
CA GLY A 185 25.24 -18.01 5.24
C GLY A 185 24.81 -17.28 3.94
N ASP A 186 23.51 -17.08 3.70
CA ASP A 186 22.99 -16.41 2.51
C ASP A 186 22.91 -14.87 2.74
N SER A 187 23.40 -14.08 1.79
CA SER A 187 23.29 -12.61 1.84
C SER A 187 21.86 -12.15 1.51
N VAL A 188 21.07 -11.93 2.57
CA VAL A 188 19.62 -11.72 2.57
C VAL A 188 19.13 -10.51 1.79
N THR A 189 19.86 -9.41 1.84
CA THR A 189 19.29 -8.10 1.51
C THR A 189 19.02 -7.91 0.01
N LEU A 190 19.88 -8.44 -0.86
CA LEU A 190 19.75 -8.31 -2.31
C LEU A 190 18.96 -9.46 -2.95
N ARG A 191 19.07 -10.68 -2.40
CA ARG A 191 18.36 -11.86 -2.93
C ARG A 191 16.86 -11.81 -2.64
N GLU A 192 16.44 -11.33 -1.48
CA GLU A 192 15.03 -11.32 -1.11
C GLU A 192 14.24 -10.20 -1.77
N SER A 193 14.84 -9.01 -1.92
CA SER A 193 14.27 -7.94 -2.73
C SER A 193 14.15 -8.35 -4.20
N ARG A 194 15.13 -9.10 -4.73
CA ARG A 194 15.07 -9.67 -6.09
C ARG A 194 14.05 -10.82 -6.20
N ARG A 195 13.88 -11.64 -5.16
CA ARG A 195 12.92 -12.75 -5.13
C ARG A 195 11.49 -12.26 -4.93
N ALA A 196 11.27 -11.28 -4.06
CA ALA A 196 10.01 -10.58 -3.92
C ALA A 196 9.64 -9.84 -5.22
N ARG A 197 10.61 -9.18 -5.88
CA ARG A 197 10.42 -8.63 -7.23
C ARG A 197 10.07 -9.70 -8.27
N ARG A 198 10.80 -10.83 -8.32
CA ARG A 198 10.50 -11.93 -9.25
C ARG A 198 9.14 -12.57 -8.98
N LEU A 199 8.75 -12.73 -7.72
CA LEU A 199 7.44 -13.27 -7.34
C LEU A 199 6.31 -12.29 -7.60
N ALA A 200 6.53 -10.98 -7.40
CA ALA A 200 5.58 -9.94 -7.75
C ALA A 200 5.38 -9.90 -9.27
N VAL A 201 6.46 -9.88 -10.06
CA VAL A 201 6.41 -9.88 -11.54
C VAL A 201 5.80 -11.18 -12.08
N ALA A 202 6.11 -12.34 -11.51
CA ALA A 202 5.54 -13.62 -11.94
C ALA A 202 4.05 -13.78 -11.57
N ARG A 203 3.56 -13.09 -10.53
CA ARG A 203 2.16 -13.14 -10.06
C ARG A 203 1.28 -12.03 -10.64
N LEU A 204 1.86 -11.04 -11.32
CA LEU A 204 1.13 -9.95 -11.97
C LEU A 204 0.57 -10.36 -13.35
N GLY A 205 0.90 -11.55 -13.87
CA GLY A 205 0.48 -12.01 -15.20
C GLY A 205 1.08 -11.17 -16.34
N PRO A 206 1.09 -11.67 -17.58
CA PRO A 206 1.44 -10.83 -18.73
C PRO A 206 0.35 -9.75 -18.90
N ALA A 207 0.81 -8.50 -19.07
CA ALA A 207 -0.04 -7.37 -19.47
C ALA A 207 -0.59 -7.55 -20.89
#